data_AF-A0A2W5NQH3-F1
#
_entry.id   AF-A0A2W5NQH3-F1
#
_cell.length_a   1.000
_cell.length_b   1.000
_cell.length_c   1.000
_cell.angle_alpha   90.00
_cell.angle_beta   90.00
_cell.angle_gamma   90.00
#
_symmetry.space_group_name_H-M   'P 1'
#
loop_
_entity.id
_entity.type
_entity.pdbx_description
1 polymer ?
#
loop_
_entity_poly.entity_id
_entity_poly.type
_entity_poly.pdbx_seq_one_letter_code
_entity_poly.pdbx_strand_id
1 'polypeptide(L)'
;MFKQLFVEHPHAVNESYAEHWVVANRFGLRMVVAGLGTMLHGFVPGLLTHAGSNMIRKLHAEMTSRRSGAANAAREQPSNAWQLEYEI
;
A
#
# COMPACT_ATOMS: atom_id res chain seq x y z
N MET A 1 -12.11 -9.07 22.63
CA MET A 1 -12.29 -8.95 21.16
C MET A 1 -12.30 -7.51 20.67
N PHE A 2 -13.34 -6.68 20.92
CA PHE A 2 -13.37 -5.28 20.44
C PHE A 2 -12.19 -4.42 20.93
N LYS A 3 -11.86 -4.47 22.22
CA LYS A 3 -10.68 -3.76 22.76
C LYS A 3 -9.37 -4.18 22.10
N GLN A 4 -9.21 -5.45 21.74
CA GLN A 4 -7.96 -5.95 21.16
C GLN A 4 -7.80 -5.51 19.70
N LEU A 5 -8.89 -5.51 18.92
CA LEU A 5 -8.90 -5.10 17.51
C LEU A 5 -8.80 -3.59 17.34
N PHE A 6 -9.45 -2.81 18.19
CA PHE A 6 -9.60 -1.36 18.01
C PHE A 6 -8.73 -0.52 18.96
N VAL A 7 -8.20 -1.10 20.05
CA VAL A 7 -7.34 -0.40 21.03
C VAL A 7 -5.95 -1.03 21.09
N GLU A 8 -5.81 -2.35 21.22
CA GLU A 8 -4.46 -2.95 21.29
C GLU A 8 -3.73 -2.91 19.94
N HIS A 9 -4.42 -3.05 18.80
CA HIS A 9 -3.78 -3.02 17.48
C HIS A 9 -3.16 -1.65 17.10
N PRO A 10 -3.86 -0.50 17.26
CA PRO A 10 -3.23 0.81 17.06
C PRO A 10 -2.10 1.10 18.06
N HIS A 11 -2.29 0.70 19.33
CA HIS A 11 -1.26 0.87 20.36
C HIS A 11 0.00 0.04 20.08
N ALA A 12 -0.12 -1.14 19.45
CA ALA A 12 1.02 -1.96 19.04
C ALA A 12 1.90 -1.32 17.96
N VAL A 13 1.38 -0.32 17.24
CA VAL A 13 2.12 0.46 16.23
C VAL A 13 2.36 1.92 16.66
N ASN A 14 2.13 2.26 17.93
CA ASN A 14 2.22 3.62 18.48
C ASN A 14 1.35 4.67 17.74
N GLU A 15 0.23 4.27 17.15
CA GLU A 15 -0.73 5.19 16.52
C GLU A 15 -2.00 5.28 17.38
N SER A 16 -2.61 6.46 17.48
CA SER A 16 -3.97 6.55 18.01
C SER A 16 -4.95 5.85 17.06
N TYR A 17 -6.09 5.38 17.59
CA TYR A 17 -7.11 4.71 16.76
C TYR A 17 -7.54 5.56 15.55
N ALA A 18 -7.67 6.88 15.74
CA ALA A 18 -8.04 7.81 14.67
C ALA A 18 -6.94 7.94 13.62
N GLU A 19 -5.67 8.06 14.02
CA GLU A 19 -4.53 8.10 13.10
C GLU A 19 -4.44 6.80 12.29
N HIS A 20 -4.50 5.66 12.97
CA HIS A 20 -4.46 4.35 12.33
C HIS A 20 -5.62 4.16 11.35
N TRP A 21 -6.83 4.57 11.74
CA TRP A 21 -8.01 4.50 10.88
C TRP A 21 -7.87 5.38 9.64
N VAL A 22 -7.42 6.63 9.78
CA VAL A 22 -7.19 7.53 8.63
C VAL A 22 -6.14 6.97 7.68
N VAL A 23 -5.04 6.45 8.24
CA VAL A 23 -3.96 5.84 7.46
C VAL A 23 -4.48 4.62 6.70
N ALA A 24 -5.09 3.66 7.39
CA ALA A 24 -5.60 2.43 6.79
C ALA A 24 -6.64 2.72 5.68
N ASN A 25 -7.60 3.61 5.93
CA ASN A 25 -8.60 3.98 4.93
C ASN A 25 -7.99 4.70 3.72
N ARG A 26 -6.98 5.56 3.93
CA ARG A 26 -6.28 6.24 2.83
C ARG A 26 -5.52 5.25 1.93
N PHE A 27 -4.85 4.26 2.52
CA PHE A 27 -4.21 3.18 1.77
C PHE A 27 -5.25 2.36 0.99
N GLY A 28 -6.32 1.93 1.67
CA GLY A 28 -7.40 1.14 1.07
C GLY A 28 -8.06 1.86 -0.11
N LEU A 29 -8.42 3.14 0.03
CA LEU A 29 -9.05 3.90 -1.04
C LEU A 29 -8.14 4.02 -2.28
N ARG A 30 -6.84 4.24 -2.08
CA ARG A 30 -5.87 4.28 -3.20
C ARG A 30 -5.73 2.93 -3.89
N MET A 31 -5.77 1.83 -3.14
CA MET A 31 -5.78 0.48 -3.71
C MET A 31 -7.03 0.22 -4.54
N VAL A 32 -8.21 0.62 -4.05
CA VAL A 32 -9.47 0.48 -4.80
C VAL A 32 -9.43 1.27 -6.11
N VAL A 33 -9.03 2.54 -6.06
CA VAL A 33 -8.95 3.39 -7.26
C VAL A 33 -7.95 2.84 -8.28
N ALA A 34 -6.77 2.40 -7.83
CA ALA A 34 -5.78 1.80 -8.72
C ALA A 34 -6.26 0.46 -9.29
N GLY A 35 -6.90 -0.39 -8.49
CA GLY A 35 -7.50 -1.63 -8.96
C GLY A 35 -8.55 -1.39 -10.03
N LEU A 36 -9.46 -0.44 -9.82
CA LEU A 36 -10.43 -0.03 -10.84
C LEU A 36 -9.74 0.50 -12.10
N GLY A 37 -8.68 1.30 -11.96
CA GLY A 37 -7.88 1.79 -13.08
C GLY A 37 -7.24 0.68 -13.91
N THR A 38 -6.63 -0.32 -13.25
CA THR A 38 -6.03 -1.48 -13.93
C THR A 38 -7.09 -2.39 -14.54
N MET A 39 -8.28 -2.52 -13.93
CA MET A 39 -9.40 -3.22 -14.58
C MET A 39 -9.83 -2.51 -15.87
N LEU A 40 -9.96 -1.18 -15.84
CA LEU A 40 -10.24 -0.39 -17.05
C LEU A 40 -9.15 -0.53 -18.10
N HIS A 41 -7.88 -0.59 -17.71
CA HIS A 41 -6.76 -0.90 -18.60
C HIS A 41 -6.93 -2.27 -19.29
N GLY A 42 -7.37 -3.28 -18.53
CA GLY A 42 -7.68 -4.61 -19.08
C GLY A 42 -8.82 -4.61 -20.11
N PHE A 43 -9.77 -3.68 -20.00
CA PHE A 43 -10.85 -3.51 -20.98
C PHE A 43 -10.44 -2.66 -22.19
N VAL A 44 -9.62 -1.63 -21.97
CA VAL A 44 -9.13 -0.72 -23.03
C VAL A 44 -7.61 -0.66 -22.96
N PRO A 45 -6.92 -1.56 -23.69
CA PRO A 45 -5.46 -1.58 -23.73
C PRO A 45 -4.93 -0.23 -24.24
N GLY A 46 -4.19 0.49 -23.39
CA GLY A 46 -3.65 1.82 -23.67
C GLY A 46 -4.21 2.94 -22.78
N LEU A 47 -5.32 2.71 -22.08
CA LEU A 47 -5.78 3.60 -21.02
C LEU A 47 -5.08 3.23 -19.71
N LEU A 48 -4.56 4.20 -18.94
CA LEU A 48 -3.99 3.97 -17.60
C LEU A 48 -2.83 2.94 -17.54
N THR A 49 -2.00 2.86 -18.58
CA THR A 49 -0.93 1.84 -18.76
C THR A 49 0.04 1.66 -17.60
N HIS A 50 0.25 2.68 -16.76
CA HIS A 50 1.12 2.57 -15.59
C HIS A 50 0.41 2.85 -14.27
N ALA A 51 -0.91 2.98 -14.27
CA ALA A 51 -1.64 3.46 -13.11
C ALA A 51 -1.56 2.47 -11.94
N GLY A 52 -1.72 1.17 -12.20
CA GLY A 52 -1.59 0.13 -11.18
C GLY A 52 -0.17 0.03 -10.65
N SER A 53 0.78 -0.09 -11.57
CA SER A 53 2.20 -0.25 -11.29
C SER A 53 2.76 0.92 -10.46
N ASN A 54 2.43 2.15 -10.84
CA ASN A 54 2.85 3.35 -10.12
C ASN A 54 2.19 3.45 -8.75
N MET A 55 0.93 3.04 -8.61
CA MET A 55 0.29 3.03 -7.30
C MET A 55 0.93 2.01 -6.36
N ILE A 56 1.24 0.81 -6.84
CA ILE A 56 1.92 -0.23 -6.04
C ILE A 56 3.27 0.30 -5.55
N ARG A 57 4.10 0.88 -6.44
CA ARG A 57 5.39 1.50 -6.07
C ARG A 57 5.21 2.58 -5.00
N LYS A 58 4.21 3.45 -5.16
CA LYS A 58 3.92 4.54 -4.23
C LYS A 58 3.48 4.03 -2.85
N LEU A 59 2.55 3.08 -2.80
CA LEU A 59 2.06 2.52 -1.54
C LEU A 59 3.16 1.73 -0.83
N HIS A 60 3.97 0.98 -1.57
CA HIS A 60 5.11 0.24 -1.03
C HIS A 60 6.18 1.16 -0.44
N ALA A 61 6.52 2.25 -1.14
CA ALA A 61 7.44 3.25 -0.63
C ALA A 61 6.91 3.92 0.65
N GLU A 62 5.61 4.22 0.70
CA GLU A 62 4.97 4.80 1.88
C GLU A 62 4.90 3.81 3.07
N MET A 63 4.65 2.52 2.83
CA MET A 63 4.69 1.49 3.87
C MET A 63 6.11 1.32 4.43
N THR A 64 7.12 1.34 3.54
CA THR A 64 8.52 1.17 3.93
C THR A 64 9.03 2.38 4.72
N SER A 65 8.70 3.61 4.30
CA SER A 65 9.14 4.83 5.01
C SER A 65 8.55 4.93 6.42
N ARG A 66 7.31 4.49 6.61
CA ARG A 66 6.68 4.38 7.94
C ARG A 66 7.32 3.31 8.82
N ARG A 67 7.72 2.18 8.23
CA ARG A 67 8.43 1.10 8.94
C ARG A 67 9.83 1.50 9.42
N SER A 68 10.52 2.37 8.69
CA SER A 68 11.86 2.86 9.07
C SER A 68 11.87 3.64 10.40
N GLY A 69 10.72 4.15 10.87
CA GLY A 69 10.58 4.72 12.22
C GLY A 69 10.46 3.68 13.35
N ALA A 70 10.22 2.40 13.04
CA ALA A 70 9.84 1.35 14.00
C ALA A 70 10.77 0.12 14.03
N ALA A 71 12.01 0.24 13.52
CA ALA A 71 13.07 -0.77 13.49
C ALA A 71 13.14 -1.73 12.26
N ASN A 72 14.26 -1.59 11.57
CA ASN A 72 15.06 -2.55 10.79
C ASN A 72 14.45 -3.34 9.61
N ALA A 73 14.84 -2.91 8.41
CA ALA A 73 15.76 -3.62 7.52
C ALA A 73 16.10 -5.09 7.88
N ALA A 74 15.32 -6.06 7.40
CA ALA A 74 15.75 -7.48 7.31
C ALA A 74 14.82 -8.35 6.46
N ARG A 75 14.36 -7.84 5.31
CA ARG A 75 13.93 -8.72 4.23
C ARG A 75 14.51 -8.14 2.96
N GLU A 76 15.61 -8.74 2.50
CA GLU A 76 16.03 -8.57 1.11
C GLU A 76 14.80 -8.91 0.26
N GLN A 77 14.23 -7.87 -0.34
CA GLN A 77 13.25 -8.06 -1.38
C GLN A 77 14.04 -8.60 -2.57
N PRO A 78 13.66 -9.76 -3.14
CA PRO A 78 14.32 -10.24 -4.34
C PRO A 78 14.24 -9.11 -5.37
N SER A 79 15.35 -8.84 -6.06
CA SER A 79 15.42 -7.80 -7.09
C SER A 79 14.31 -8.04 -8.10
N ASN A 80 13.23 -7.28 -7.95
CA ASN A 80 12.04 -7.39 -8.76
C ASN A 80 12.23 -6.61 -10.06
N ALA A 81 13.41 -6.75 -10.68
CA ALA A 81 13.76 -6.11 -11.95
C ALA A 81 12.67 -6.36 -13.00
N TRP A 82 12.07 -7.55 -13.01
CA TRP A 82 10.94 -7.91 -13.86
C TRP A 82 9.60 -7.20 -13.54
N GLN A 83 9.39 -6.75 -12.30
CA GLN A 83 8.18 -6.03 -11.87
C GLN A 83 8.32 -4.50 -12.06
N LEU A 84 9.54 -3.98 -12.20
CA LEU A 84 9.78 -2.55 -12.41
C LEU A 84 9.46 -2.10 -13.85
N GLU A 85 9.44 -3.01 -14.81
CA GLU A 85 9.14 -2.71 -16.22
C GLU A 85 7.71 -3.09 -16.66
N TYR A 86 6.97 -3.85 -15.83
CA TYR A 86 5.61 -4.26 -16.21
C TYR A 86 4.64 -3.07 -16.16
N GLU A 87 3.89 -2.88 -17.24
CA GLU A 87 2.94 -1.78 -17.44
C GLU A 87 1.51 -2.31 -17.27
N ILE A 88 0.90 -1.98 -16.12
CA ILE A 88 -0.52 -2.17 -15.75
C ILE A 88 -0.99 -1.03 -14.83
#